data_AF-A0AAV7DDV4-F1
#
_entry.id   AF-A0AAV7DDV4-F1
#
_cell.length_a   1.000
_cell.length_b   1.000
_cell.length_c   1.000
_cell.angle_alpha   90.00
_cell.angle_beta   90.00
_cell.angle_gamma   90.00
#
_symmetry.space_group_name_H-M   'P 1'
#
loop_
_entity.id
_entity.type
_entity.pdbx_description
1 polymer ?
#
loop_
_entity_poly.entity_id
_entity_poly.type
_entity_poly.pdbx_seq_one_letter_code
_entity_poly.pdbx_strand_id
1 'polypeptide(L)'
;MLCCFGGGILSSLLLAEPPAAVLSNSTNIIYATIVWYMVYYFPLDLFYRCFCFLPLRIIASAMKEVTRTWKIVGGVTQAQSRFKDALLVMVANGWAKAAGGGLISNFEQLVRGVWKPESNELLKMS
;
A
#
# COMPACT_ATOMS: atom_id res chain seq x y z
N MET A 1 -0.61 -9.59 -1.09
CA MET A 1 -0.47 -8.72 -2.28
C MET A 1 -1.27 -7.43 -2.20
N LEU A 2 -2.57 -7.48 -1.87
CA LEU A 2 -3.40 -6.27 -1.70
C LEU A 2 -2.79 -5.25 -0.72
N CYS A 3 -2.25 -5.70 0.42
CA CYS A 3 -1.58 -4.79 1.37
C CYS A 3 -0.30 -4.13 0.84
N CYS A 4 0.43 -4.78 -0.08
CA CYS A 4 1.68 -4.27 -0.65
C CYS A 4 1.42 -3.24 -1.76
N PHE A 5 0.38 -3.50 -2.56
CA PHE A 5 0.06 -2.75 -3.78
C PHE A 5 -1.20 -1.90 -3.69
N GLY A 6 -1.88 -1.89 -2.54
CA GLY A 6 -3.19 -1.23 -2.37
C GLY A 6 -3.21 0.24 -2.74
N GLY A 7 -2.14 0.98 -2.42
CA GLY A 7 -1.99 2.36 -2.87
C GLY A 7 -1.98 2.52 -4.39
N GLY A 8 -1.28 1.65 -5.11
CA GLY A 8 -1.29 1.65 -6.57
C GLY A 8 -2.66 1.30 -7.13
N ILE A 9 -3.30 0.25 -6.59
CA ILE A 9 -4.63 -0.21 -7.04
C ILE A 9 -5.67 0.91 -6.86
N LEU A 10 -5.65 1.58 -5.70
CA LEU A 10 -6.59 2.66 -5.41
C LEU A 10 -6.32 3.90 -6.28
N SER A 11 -5.04 4.24 -6.50
CA SER A 11 -4.64 5.33 -7.40
C SER A 11 -5.09 5.08 -8.84
N SER A 12 -4.87 3.88 -9.37
CA SER A 12 -5.36 3.50 -10.70
C SER A 12 -6.89 3.54 -10.79
N LEU A 13 -7.59 3.09 -9.74
CA LEU A 13 -9.05 3.15 -9.70
C LEU A 13 -9.59 4.60 -9.72
N LEU A 14 -8.97 5.52 -8.98
CA LEU A 14 -9.34 6.94 -8.98
C LEU A 14 -9.06 7.64 -10.31
N LEU A 15 -8.02 7.23 -11.03
CA LEU A 15 -7.66 7.75 -12.36
C LEU A 15 -8.34 7.01 -13.52
N ALA A 16 -9.23 6.05 -13.23
CA ALA A 16 -9.87 5.18 -14.21
C ALA A 16 -8.87 4.39 -15.10
N GLU A 17 -7.71 4.07 -14.55
CA GLU A 17 -6.73 3.15 -15.13
C GLU A 17 -7.05 1.70 -14.71
N PRO A 18 -6.57 0.68 -15.46
CA PRO A 18 -6.76 -0.70 -15.08
C PRO A 18 -6.13 -0.99 -13.71
N PRO A 19 -6.90 -1.38 -12.66
CA PRO A 19 -6.33 -1.60 -11.32
C PRO A 19 -5.30 -2.75 -11.29
N ALA A 20 -5.44 -3.68 -12.23
CA ALA A 20 -4.51 -4.78 -12.45
C ALA A 20 -3.17 -4.32 -13.07
N ALA A 21 -3.04 -3.09 -13.57
CA ALA A 21 -1.80 -2.59 -14.16
C ALA A 21 -0.63 -2.61 -13.16
N VAL A 22 -0.91 -2.43 -11.87
CA VAL A 22 0.11 -2.53 -10.80
C VAL A 22 0.73 -3.93 -10.72
N LEU A 23 -0.01 -4.96 -11.15
CA LEU A 23 0.43 -6.34 -11.21
C LEU A 23 1.20 -6.68 -12.49
N SER A 24 1.39 -5.73 -13.41
CA SER A 24 2.24 -5.95 -14.59
C SER A 24 3.74 -5.94 -14.25
N ASN A 25 4.12 -5.36 -13.11
CA ASN A 25 5.51 -5.29 -12.69
C ASN A 25 5.95 -6.59 -12.00
N SER A 26 6.40 -7.54 -12.81
CA SER A 26 6.86 -8.87 -12.37
C SER A 26 7.93 -8.79 -11.28
N THR A 27 8.87 -7.85 -11.41
CA THR A 27 9.96 -7.65 -10.44
C THR A 27 9.42 -7.33 -9.05
N ASN A 28 8.50 -6.37 -8.94
CA ASN A 28 7.90 -5.99 -7.67
C ASN A 28 7.05 -7.11 -7.07
N ILE A 29 6.34 -7.87 -7.91
CA ILE A 29 5.55 -9.02 -7.46
C ILE A 29 6.46 -10.10 -6.90
N ILE A 30 7.55 -10.43 -7.59
CA ILE A 30 8.50 -11.44 -7.13
C ILE A 30 9.08 -11.04 -5.78
N TYR A 31 9.52 -9.79 -5.61
CA TYR A 31 10.02 -9.30 -4.32
C TYR A 31 8.96 -9.41 -3.22
N ALA A 32 7.73 -8.94 -3.46
CA ALA A 32 6.65 -9.03 -2.48
C ALA A 32 6.31 -10.48 -2.12
N THR A 33 6.38 -11.40 -3.09
CA THR A 33 6.08 -12.82 -2.90
C THR A 33 7.18 -13.51 -2.11
N ILE A 34 8.45 -13.20 -2.37
CA ILE A 34 9.60 -13.70 -1.60
C ILE A 34 9.49 -13.22 -0.16
N VAL A 35 9.24 -11.93 0.08
CA VAL A 35 9.09 -11.39 1.44
C VAL A 35 7.91 -12.05 2.15
N TRP A 36 6.77 -12.19 1.48
CA TRP A 36 5.62 -12.90 2.03
C TRP A 36 5.98 -14.35 2.40
N TYR A 37 6.64 -15.08 1.52
CA TYR A 37 7.06 -16.46 1.79
C TYR A 37 8.02 -16.54 2.98
N MET A 38 9.02 -15.66 3.04
CA MET A 38 9.98 -15.61 4.15
C MET A 38 9.32 -15.26 5.49
N VAL A 39 8.29 -14.41 5.50
CA VAL A 39 7.60 -14.07 6.76
C VAL A 39 6.78 -15.24 7.30
N TYR A 40 6.13 -16.03 6.44
CA TYR A 40 5.17 -17.06 6.87
C TYR A 40 5.71 -18.49 6.90
N TYR A 41 6.71 -18.83 6.08
CA TYR A 41 7.16 -20.22 5.87
C TYR A 41 8.65 -20.44 6.17
N PHE A 42 9.38 -19.41 6.60
CA PHE A 42 10.80 -19.57 6.93
C PHE A 42 10.95 -20.41 8.21
N PRO A 43 11.89 -21.37 8.26
CA PRO A 43 12.02 -22.29 9.39
C PRO A 43 12.21 -21.54 10.71
N LEU A 44 11.55 -22.05 11.76
CA LEU A 44 11.60 -21.52 13.13
C LEU A 44 11.10 -20.07 13.28
N ASP A 45 10.37 -19.55 12.30
CA ASP A 45 9.94 -18.14 12.22
C ASP A 45 11.10 -17.14 12.35
N LEU A 46 12.33 -17.55 12.00
CA LEU A 46 13.53 -16.76 12.28
C LEU A 46 13.46 -15.38 11.59
N PHE A 47 13.00 -15.35 10.34
CA PHE A 47 12.85 -14.11 9.58
C PHE A 47 11.86 -13.14 10.26
N TYR A 48 10.70 -13.65 10.68
CA TYR A 48 9.71 -12.86 11.42
C TYR A 48 10.28 -12.35 12.76
N ARG A 49 10.96 -13.21 13.51
CA ARG A 49 11.58 -12.87 14.81
C ARG A 49 12.64 -11.78 14.67
N CYS A 50 13.47 -11.83 13.63
CA CYS A 50 14.45 -10.78 13.34
C CYS A 50 13.77 -9.42 13.12
N PHE A 51 12.68 -9.35 12.36
CA PHE A 51 11.95 -8.09 12.15
C PHE A 51 11.04 -7.67 13.31
N CYS A 52 10.81 -8.55 14.29
CA CYS A 52 10.22 -8.18 15.57
C CYS A 52 11.22 -7.50 16.51
N PHE A 53 12.53 -7.70 16.31
CA PHE A 53 13.56 -7.04 17.09
C PHE A 53 13.51 -5.53 16.87
N LEU A 54 13.41 -4.78 17.97
CA LEU A 54 13.04 -3.36 17.96
C LEU A 54 13.96 -2.48 17.09
N PRO A 55 15.31 -2.61 17.14
CA PRO A 55 16.20 -1.86 16.25
C PRO A 55 15.92 -2.09 14.76
N LEU A 56 15.75 -3.35 14.35
CA LEU A 56 15.46 -3.70 12.95
C LEU A 56 14.08 -3.22 12.52
N ARG A 57 13.09 -3.33 13.42
CA ARG A 57 11.74 -2.81 13.19
C ARG A 57 11.73 -1.30 12.98
N ILE A 58 12.52 -0.54 13.77
CA ILE A 58 12.64 0.90 13.62
C ILE A 58 13.23 1.25 12.26
N ILE A 59 14.35 0.61 11.88
CA ILE A 59 14.99 0.83 10.57
C ILE A 59 14.00 0.53 9.42
N ALA A 60 13.30 -0.61 9.49
CA ALA A 60 12.30 -0.98 8.49
C ALA A 60 11.14 0.03 8.43
N SER A 61 10.69 0.54 9.57
CA SER A 61 9.64 1.56 9.64
C SER A 61 10.10 2.91 9.05
N ALA A 62 11.34 3.32 9.33
CA ALA A 62 11.92 4.54 8.74
C ALA A 62 12.01 4.43 7.22
N MET A 63 12.53 3.29 6.71
CA MET A 63 12.59 3.01 5.27
C MET A 63 11.20 2.99 4.63
N LYS A 64 10.20 2.43 5.33
CA LYS A 64 8.81 2.44 4.87
C LYS A 64 8.29 3.87 4.70
N GLU A 65 8.52 4.77 5.66
CA GLU A 65 8.08 6.17 5.56
C GLU A 65 8.80 6.93 4.45
N VAL A 66 10.09 6.65 4.21
CA VAL A 66 10.79 7.18 3.01
C VAL A 66 10.06 6.72 1.75
N THR A 67 9.79 5.43 1.57
CA THR A 67 9.06 4.97 0.38
C THR A 67 7.64 5.54 0.27
N ARG A 68 7.00 5.86 1.41
CA ARG A 68 5.68 6.50 1.43
C ARG A 68 5.74 7.91 0.83
N THR A 69 6.74 8.72 1.17
CA THR A 69 6.87 10.07 0.59
C THR A 69 7.08 10.02 -0.92
N TRP A 70 7.90 9.08 -1.41
CA TRP A 70 8.06 8.82 -2.85
C TRP A 70 6.74 8.42 -3.53
N LYS A 71 5.90 7.62 -2.87
CA LYS A 71 4.58 7.25 -3.37
C LYS A 71 3.62 8.45 -3.45
N ILE A 72 3.63 9.36 -2.46
CA ILE A 72 2.82 10.58 -2.49
C ILE A 72 3.20 11.42 -3.70
N VAL A 73 4.49 11.74 -3.83
CA VAL A 73 4.99 12.54 -4.96
C VAL A 73 4.67 11.85 -6.29
N GLY A 74 4.92 10.55 -6.40
CA GLY A 74 4.60 9.77 -7.59
C GLY A 74 3.10 9.63 -7.89
N GLY A 75 2.21 9.89 -6.93
CA GLY A 75 0.75 9.95 -7.15
C GLY A 75 0.32 11.34 -7.62
N VAL A 76 0.85 12.38 -6.99
CA VAL A 76 0.63 13.78 -7.39
C VAL A 76 1.12 14.01 -8.82
N THR A 77 2.34 13.60 -9.15
CA THR A 77 2.89 13.79 -10.51
C THR A 77 2.13 12.98 -11.56
N GLN A 78 1.65 11.77 -11.22
CA GLN A 78 0.80 10.97 -12.11
C GLN A 78 -0.54 11.66 -12.39
N ALA A 79 -1.18 12.25 -11.37
CA ALA A 79 -2.42 12.99 -11.57
C ALA A 79 -2.18 14.31 -12.33
N GLN A 80 -1.08 15.00 -12.04
CA GLN A 80 -0.71 16.27 -12.67
C GLN A 80 -0.45 16.13 -14.17
N SER A 81 0.14 15.01 -14.61
CA SER A 81 0.38 14.77 -16.04
C SER A 81 -0.93 14.65 -16.83
N ARG A 82 -2.04 14.26 -16.16
CA ARG A 82 -3.36 14.10 -16.77
C ARG A 82 -4.27 15.32 -16.59
N PHE A 83 -4.22 15.95 -15.42
CA PHE A 83 -5.06 17.08 -15.05
C PHE A 83 -4.19 18.25 -14.61
N LYS A 84 -4.05 19.28 -15.45
CA LYS A 84 -3.12 20.41 -15.18
C LYS A 84 -3.61 21.35 -14.07
N ASP A 85 -4.91 21.59 -13.96
CA ASP A 85 -5.49 22.57 -13.03
C ASP A 85 -6.39 21.95 -11.94
N ALA A 86 -6.39 20.62 -11.80
CA ALA A 86 -7.24 19.92 -10.83
C ALA A 86 -6.49 19.57 -9.54
N LEU A 87 -6.22 20.56 -8.70
CA LEU A 87 -5.48 20.38 -7.43
C LEU A 87 -6.12 19.32 -6.52
N LEU A 88 -7.46 19.27 -6.45
CA LEU A 88 -8.18 18.27 -5.65
C LEU A 88 -7.88 16.84 -6.14
N VAL A 89 -7.79 16.62 -7.45
CA VAL A 89 -7.48 15.30 -8.02
C VAL A 89 -6.04 14.90 -7.71
N MET A 90 -5.11 15.86 -7.77
CA MET A 90 -3.71 15.63 -7.40
C MET A 90 -3.56 15.22 -5.93
N VAL A 91 -4.20 15.95 -5.03
CA VAL A 91 -4.18 15.67 -3.59
C VAL A 91 -4.85 14.31 -3.30
N ALA A 92 -6.03 14.06 -3.87
CA ALA A 92 -6.75 12.81 -3.69
C ALA A 92 -5.93 11.60 -4.18
N ASN A 93 -5.29 11.71 -5.34
CA ASN A 93 -4.47 10.62 -5.88
C ASN A 93 -3.20 10.38 -5.08
N GLY A 94 -2.50 11.45 -4.66
CA GLY A 94 -1.33 11.36 -3.77
C GLY A 94 -1.68 10.70 -2.43
N TRP A 95 -2.79 11.11 -1.83
CA TRP A 95 -3.31 10.51 -0.59
C TRP A 95 -3.67 9.03 -0.77
N ALA A 96 -4.43 8.70 -1.81
CA ALA A 96 -4.81 7.32 -2.12
C ALA A 96 -3.59 6.41 -2.33
N LYS A 97 -2.55 6.89 -3.01
CA LYS A 97 -1.32 6.11 -3.28
C LYS A 97 -0.50 5.82 -2.03
N ALA A 98 -0.57 6.68 -1.02
CA ALA A 98 0.16 6.54 0.23
C ALA A 98 -0.63 5.81 1.33
N ALA A 99 -1.92 6.11 1.46
CA ALA A 99 -2.82 5.56 2.47
C ALA A 99 -3.66 4.36 1.98
N GLY A 100 -3.54 3.98 0.70
CA GLY A 100 -4.40 2.96 0.10
C GLY A 100 -4.37 1.58 0.77
N GLY A 101 -3.30 1.23 1.48
CA GLY A 101 -3.26 0.01 2.29
C GLY A 101 -4.29 0.02 3.42
N GLY A 102 -4.48 1.16 4.10
CA GLY A 102 -5.50 1.34 5.12
C GLY A 102 -6.90 1.48 4.51
N LEU A 103 -7.04 2.25 3.45
CA LEU A 103 -8.34 2.46 2.78
C LEU A 103 -8.92 1.16 2.21
N ILE A 104 -8.08 0.23 1.74
CA ILE A 104 -8.51 -1.09 1.23
C ILE A 104 -8.72 -2.11 2.37
N SER A 105 -8.30 -1.82 3.60
CA SER A 105 -8.32 -2.80 4.70
C SER A 105 -9.71 -3.37 4.99
N ASN A 106 -10.77 -2.56 4.93
CA ASN A 106 -12.14 -3.06 5.14
C ASN A 106 -12.62 -4.00 4.02
N PHE A 107 -12.19 -3.74 2.78
CA PHE A 107 -12.46 -4.63 1.67
C PHE A 107 -11.66 -5.94 1.80
N GLU A 108 -10.40 -5.86 2.23
CA GLU A 108 -9.57 -7.04 2.52
C GLU A 108 -10.19 -7.90 3.64
N GLN A 109 -10.71 -7.28 4.69
CA GLN A 109 -11.44 -7.97 5.76
C GLN A 109 -12.69 -8.66 5.21
N LEU A 110 -13.49 -7.97 4.39
CA LEU A 110 -14.71 -8.52 3.79
C LEU A 110 -14.40 -9.76 2.93
N VAL A 111 -13.35 -9.70 2.10
CA VAL A 111 -12.90 -10.84 1.28
C VAL A 111 -12.44 -12.02 2.15
N ARG A 112 -11.94 -11.76 3.36
CA ARG A 112 -11.59 -12.77 4.37
C ARG A 112 -12.79 -13.27 5.18
N GLY A 113 -14.01 -12.81 4.88
CA GLY A 113 -15.22 -13.17 5.63
C GLY A 113 -15.35 -12.46 6.98
N VAL A 114 -14.59 -11.39 7.21
CA VAL A 114 -14.66 -10.56 8.41
C VAL A 114 -15.32 -9.24 8.07
N TRP A 115 -16.40 -8.89 8.77
CA TRP A 115 -17.08 -7.60 8.59
C TRP A 115 -17.07 -6.82 9.90
N LYS A 116 -16.43 -5.65 9.89
CA LYS A 116 -16.35 -4.71 11.02
C LYS A 116 -16.71 -3.30 10.56
N PRO A 117 -18.01 -3.01 10.38
CA PRO A 117 -18.48 -1.73 9.83
C PRO A 117 -18.29 -0.56 10.81
N GLU A 118 -18.06 -0.85 12.09
CA GLU A 118 -17.95 0.11 13.17
C GLU A 118 -16.79 1.12 12.97
N SER A 119 -15.79 0.78 12.16
CA SER A 119 -14.55 1.56 12.03
C SER A 119 -13.97 1.50 10.62
N ASN A 120 -13.71 2.67 10.03
CA ASN A 120 -13.05 2.82 8.75
C ASN A 120 -11.92 3.85 8.88
N GLU A 121 -10.86 3.75 8.08
CA GLU A 121 -9.79 4.78 8.02
C GLU A 121 -10.33 6.17 7.68
N LEU A 122 -11.46 6.25 6.95
CA LEU A 122 -12.16 7.51 6.69
C LEU A 122 -12.82 8.11 7.94
N LEU A 123 -13.31 7.26 8.85
CA LEU A 123 -14.00 7.66 10.07
C LEU A 123 -13.00 8.01 11.19
N LYS A 124 -11.88 7.28 11.24
CA LYS A 124 -10.78 7.50 12.19
C LYS A 124 -9.44 7.24 11.49
N MET A 125 -8.80 8.32 11.07
CA MET A 125 -7.48 8.26 10.42
C MET A 125 -6.39 7.94 11.44
N SER A 126 -5.54 6.96 11.11
CA SER A 126 -4.36 6.52 11.87
C SER A 126 -3.09 7.30 11.55
#